data_AF-A0A8C6IRR6-F1
#
_entry.id   AF-A0A8C6IRR6-F1
#
_cell.length_a   1.000
_cell.length_b   1.000
_cell.length_c   1.000
_cell.angle_alpha   90.00
_cell.angle_beta   90.00
_cell.angle_gamma   90.00
#
_symmetry.space_group_name_H-M   'P 1'
#
loop_
_entity.id
_entity.type
_entity.pdbx_description
1 polymer ?
#
loop_
_entity_poly.entity_id
_entity_poly.type
_entity_poly.pdbx_seq_one_letter_code
_entity_poly.pdbx_strand_id
1 'polypeptide(L)'
;MMGGPLRAPQLLLLLWTLPGTPVLSYGDEVGLMDDDQGWLPGTPQPGQVWGRGGGGEGKHTFWGKKAMDLGCCGAEGGIWLLELCRRLAALRAQERSLSLGDAEAIPAGSAAAFLRIWDQSKRFLVVLNPGEQPMDEVTLRDPRLPPQATLQLSTHHPPPPEPHVDLGALKLRPFEGLLLSFPSPP
;
A
#
# COMPACT_ATOMS: atom_id res chain seq x y z
N MET A 1 -13.00 8.64 -0.17
CA MET A 1 -12.28 8.43 1.10
C MET A 1 -11.74 7.01 1.13
N MET A 2 -10.43 6.84 0.94
CA MET A 2 -9.73 5.61 1.35
C MET A 2 -10.01 5.39 2.84
N GLY A 3 -10.18 4.13 3.26
CA GLY A 3 -10.46 3.79 4.66
C GLY A 3 -9.45 4.37 5.66
N GLY A 4 -9.74 4.28 6.95
CA GLY A 4 -8.93 4.89 8.02
C GLY A 4 -7.42 4.66 7.91
N PRO A 5 -6.59 5.40 8.66
CA PRO A 5 -5.17 5.63 8.34
C PRO A 5 -4.33 4.35 8.24
N LEU A 6 -4.72 3.30 8.96
CA LEU A 6 -4.06 1.99 8.94
C LEU A 6 -4.31 1.20 7.63
N ARG A 7 -5.36 1.53 6.88
CA ARG A 7 -5.75 0.85 5.62
C ARG A 7 -5.25 1.57 4.37
N ALA A 8 -4.98 2.87 4.44
CA ALA A 8 -4.57 3.65 3.27
C ALA A 8 -3.37 3.02 2.49
N PRO A 9 -2.30 2.56 3.15
CA PRO A 9 -1.16 1.96 2.45
C PRO A 9 -1.51 0.66 1.73
N GLN A 10 -2.34 -0.16 2.37
CA GLN A 10 -2.83 -1.42 1.81
C GLN A 10 -3.73 -1.19 0.59
N LEU A 11 -4.60 -0.18 0.65
CA LEU A 11 -5.47 0.20 -0.46
C LEU A 11 -4.67 0.76 -1.63
N LEU A 12 -3.61 1.54 -1.37
CA LEU A 12 -2.68 1.97 -2.41
C LEU A 12 -2.00 0.78 -3.05
N LEU A 13 -1.45 -0.15 -2.26
CA LEU A 13 -0.83 -1.36 -2.80
C LEU A 13 -1.81 -2.12 -3.70
N LEU A 14 -3.04 -2.34 -3.24
CA LEU A 14 -4.08 -3.02 -4.01
C LEU A 14 -4.36 -2.28 -5.33
N LEU A 15 -4.65 -0.98 -5.27
CA LEU A 15 -5.01 -0.18 -6.44
C LEU A 15 -3.88 -0.17 -7.49
N TRP A 16 -2.63 0.01 -7.05
CA TRP A 16 -1.46 0.02 -7.93
C TRP A 16 -1.09 -1.36 -8.48
N THR A 17 -1.60 -2.45 -7.91
CA THR A 17 -1.31 -3.82 -8.34
C THR A 17 -2.49 -4.51 -9.04
N LEU A 18 -3.64 -3.86 -9.18
CA LEU A 18 -4.74 -4.34 -10.01
C LEU A 18 -4.50 -4.06 -11.50
N PRO A 19 -5.15 -4.82 -12.41
CA PRO A 19 -5.10 -4.55 -13.84
C PRO A 19 -5.89 -3.26 -14.15
N GLY A 20 -5.38 -2.42 -15.05
CA GLY A 20 -5.99 -1.15 -15.43
C GLY A 20 -5.17 0.09 -15.03
N THR A 21 -5.80 1.26 -15.02
CA THR A 21 -5.13 2.53 -14.68
C THR A 21 -5.52 2.93 -13.27
N PRO A 22 -4.57 2.95 -12.30
CA PRO A 22 -4.87 3.45 -10.96
C PRO A 22 -5.14 4.96 -11.03
N VAL A 23 -6.28 5.38 -10.50
CA VAL A 23 -6.67 6.79 -10.38
C VAL A 23 -6.75 7.14 -8.90
N LEU A 24 -5.95 8.12 -8.48
CA LEU A 24 -5.90 8.63 -7.12
C LEU A 24 -6.49 10.04 -7.09
N SER A 25 -7.19 10.37 -6.02
CA SER A 25 -7.53 11.76 -5.72
C SER A 25 -6.30 12.46 -5.17
N TYR A 26 -6.21 13.76 -5.42
CA TYR A 26 -5.16 14.55 -4.80
C TYR A 26 -5.25 14.45 -3.28
N GLY A 27 -4.12 14.19 -2.62
CA GLY A 27 -4.05 14.05 -1.18
C GLY A 27 -4.09 12.60 -0.70
N ASP A 28 -4.56 11.65 -1.52
CA ASP A 28 -4.54 10.21 -1.17
C ASP A 28 -3.09 9.73 -0.95
N GLU A 29 -2.13 10.31 -1.66
CA GLU A 29 -0.71 9.97 -1.57
C GLU A 29 -0.03 10.43 -0.27
N VAL A 30 -0.63 11.38 0.45
CA VAL A 30 -0.16 11.85 1.77
C VAL A 30 -1.12 11.50 2.90
N GLY A 31 -2.22 10.79 2.60
CA GLY A 31 -3.24 10.40 3.56
C GLY A 31 -4.08 11.58 4.02
N LEU A 32 -4.31 12.56 3.13
CA LEU A 32 -5.17 13.70 3.40
C LEU A 32 -6.59 13.20 3.65
N MET A 33 -7.07 13.39 4.88
CA MET A 33 -8.44 13.07 5.25
C MET A 33 -9.30 14.30 5.11
N ASP A 34 -10.53 14.09 4.64
CA ASP A 34 -11.57 15.09 4.69
C ASP A 34 -11.81 15.47 6.16
N ASP A 35 -12.07 16.75 6.42
CA ASP A 35 -12.55 17.18 7.72
C ASP A 35 -13.98 16.69 7.94
N ASP A 36 -14.22 16.00 9.07
CA ASP A 36 -15.56 15.53 9.48
C ASP A 36 -16.62 16.66 9.57
N GLN A 37 -16.21 17.93 9.42
CA GLN A 37 -17.06 19.12 9.49
C GLN A 37 -17.52 19.64 8.12
N GLY A 38 -17.07 19.02 7.02
CA GLY A 38 -17.35 19.50 5.67
C GLY A 38 -16.67 20.84 5.37
N TRP A 39 -16.75 21.23 4.11
CA TRP A 39 -16.08 22.41 3.55
C TRP A 39 -16.64 23.73 4.12
N LEU A 40 -16.28 24.05 5.35
CA LEU A 40 -16.60 25.31 6.01
C LEU A 40 -15.69 26.42 5.48
N PRO A 41 -16.18 27.67 5.36
CA PRO A 41 -15.33 28.80 5.00
C PRO A 41 -14.20 28.96 6.03
N GLY A 42 -12.95 28.71 5.62
CA GLY A 42 -11.76 28.77 6.47
C GLY A 42 -11.08 27.43 6.77
N THR A 43 -11.58 26.29 6.27
CA THR A 43 -10.85 25.03 6.34
C THR A 43 -9.81 24.92 5.21
N PRO A 44 -8.63 24.32 5.45
CA PRO A 44 -7.59 24.22 4.43
C PRO A 44 -8.10 23.42 3.23
N GLN A 45 -8.13 24.06 2.05
CA GLN A 45 -8.46 23.36 0.81
C GLN A 45 -7.34 22.38 0.44
N PRO A 46 -7.63 21.28 -0.28
CA PRO A 46 -6.63 20.32 -0.73
C PRO A 46 -5.41 20.99 -1.38
N GLY A 47 -5.60 22.04 -2.19
CA GLY A 47 -4.52 22.79 -2.85
C GLY A 47 -3.54 23.54 -1.93
N GLN A 48 -3.75 23.60 -0.61
CA GLN A 48 -2.89 24.30 0.35
C GLN A 48 -1.79 23.41 0.97
N VAL A 49 -1.80 22.10 0.67
CA VAL A 49 -0.94 21.07 1.30
C VAL A 49 0.54 21.17 0.88
N TRP A 50 0.84 21.63 -0.35
CA TRP A 50 2.22 21.67 -0.89
C TRP A 50 2.95 23.01 -0.70
N GLY A 51 2.37 23.96 0.05
CA GLY A 51 2.93 25.29 0.25
C GLY A 51 4.03 25.34 1.32
N ARG A 52 5.30 25.36 0.91
CA ARG A 52 6.41 25.77 1.80
C ARG A 52 6.38 27.28 1.98
N GLY A 53 5.65 27.75 3.00
CA GLY A 53 5.72 29.12 3.50
C GLY A 53 4.54 30.01 3.09
N GLY A 54 3.60 30.18 4.01
CA GLY A 54 2.77 31.38 4.10
C GLY A 54 2.95 31.94 5.51
N GLY A 55 3.72 33.02 5.65
CA GLY A 55 3.85 33.78 6.88
C GLY A 55 2.55 34.54 7.18
N GLY A 56 1.51 33.80 7.57
CA GLY A 56 0.26 34.32 8.11
C GLY A 56 0.05 33.74 9.48
N GLU A 57 -0.21 34.60 10.46
CA GLU A 57 -0.35 34.30 11.88
C GLU A 57 -1.50 33.31 12.14
N GLY A 58 -1.18 32.03 12.05
CA GLY A 58 -2.11 30.95 12.33
C GLY A 58 -1.38 29.65 12.16
N LYS A 59 -0.78 29.14 13.24
CA LYS A 59 -0.19 27.81 13.30
C LYS A 59 -1.31 26.77 13.15
N HIS A 60 -1.85 26.62 11.95
CA HIS A 60 -2.64 25.46 11.61
C HIS A 60 -1.66 24.31 11.53
N THR A 61 -1.56 23.56 12.63
CA THR A 61 -0.96 22.23 12.61
C THR A 61 -1.71 21.46 11.55
N PHE A 62 -1.06 21.31 10.41
CA PHE A 62 -1.51 20.62 9.20
C PHE A 62 -2.07 19.20 9.47
N TRP A 63 -1.76 18.67 10.64
CA TRP A 63 -2.30 17.44 11.20
C TRP A 63 -3.20 17.81 12.39
N GLY A 64 -4.51 17.56 12.28
CA GLY A 64 -5.40 17.66 13.44
C GLY A 64 -4.88 16.76 14.57
N LYS A 65 -5.01 17.22 15.82
CA LYS A 65 -4.51 16.51 17.04
C LYS A 65 -4.88 15.02 17.15
N LYS A 66 -5.87 14.55 16.40
CA LYS A 66 -6.33 13.14 16.36
C LYS A 66 -5.46 12.21 15.50
N ALA A 67 -4.62 12.78 14.64
CA ALA A 67 -3.79 12.05 13.68
C ALA A 67 -2.52 11.45 14.33
N MET A 68 -2.05 12.05 15.44
CA MET A 68 -0.83 11.67 16.14
C MET A 68 -0.92 10.32 16.89
N ASP A 69 -2.11 9.89 17.32
CA ASP A 69 -2.26 8.69 18.15
C ASP A 69 -2.21 7.37 17.36
N LEU A 70 -2.23 7.40 16.02
CA LEU A 70 -2.28 6.20 15.17
C LEU A 70 -0.95 5.89 14.46
N GLY A 71 0.13 6.61 14.77
CA GLY A 71 1.49 6.32 14.27
C GLY A 71 1.72 6.52 12.76
N CYS A 72 0.66 6.76 11.97
CA CYS A 72 0.73 6.93 10.51
C CYS A 72 0.27 8.31 10.02
N CYS A 73 -0.23 9.19 10.89
CA CYS A 73 -0.71 10.52 10.50
C CYS A 73 -0.02 11.62 11.31
N GLY A 74 1.25 11.81 10.99
CA GLY A 74 2.00 13.04 11.24
C GLY A 74 2.76 13.39 9.95
N ALA A 75 3.55 14.46 9.97
CA ALA A 75 4.36 14.85 8.81
C ALA A 75 5.20 13.68 8.26
N GLU A 76 5.67 12.80 9.15
CA GLU A 76 6.44 11.60 8.80
C GLU A 76 5.61 10.50 8.13
N GLY A 77 4.36 10.30 8.54
CA GLY A 77 3.47 9.30 7.95
C GLY A 77 3.03 9.66 6.53
N GLY A 78 2.74 10.94 6.28
CA GLY A 78 2.46 11.44 4.93
C GLY A 78 3.66 11.36 3.99
N ILE A 79 4.88 11.61 4.50
CA ILE A 79 6.12 11.44 3.73
C ILE A 79 6.33 9.97 3.33
N TRP A 80 6.10 9.04 4.24
CA TRP A 80 6.24 7.62 3.93
C TRP A 80 5.18 7.12 2.94
N LEU A 81 3.93 7.56 3.06
CA LEU A 81 2.88 7.17 2.11
C LEU A 81 3.20 7.66 0.69
N LEU A 82 3.73 8.89 0.59
CA LEU A 82 4.20 9.44 -0.68
C LEU A 82 5.34 8.60 -1.26
N GLU A 83 6.27 8.16 -0.42
CA GLU A 83 7.36 7.28 -0.84
C GLU A 83 6.85 5.90 -1.29
N LEU A 84 5.87 5.34 -0.58
CA LEU A 84 5.20 4.10 -1.01
C LEU A 84 4.55 4.28 -2.39
N CYS A 85 3.82 5.38 -2.62
CA CYS A 85 3.24 5.72 -3.92
C CYS A 85 4.30 5.81 -5.02
N ARG A 86 5.42 6.50 -4.76
CA ARG A 86 6.53 6.63 -5.73
C ARG A 86 7.12 5.27 -6.08
N ARG A 87 7.38 4.42 -5.08
CA ARG A 87 7.93 3.08 -5.29
C ARG A 87 6.96 2.18 -6.05
N LEU A 88 5.66 2.24 -5.75
CA LEU A 88 4.61 1.50 -6.47
C LEU A 88 4.52 1.96 -7.93
N ALA A 89 4.51 3.27 -8.18
CA ALA A 89 4.47 3.82 -9.53
C ALA A 89 5.71 3.41 -10.34
N ALA A 90 6.90 3.48 -9.75
CA ALA A 90 8.15 3.06 -10.38
C ALA A 90 8.14 1.56 -10.72
N LEU A 91 7.75 0.70 -9.77
CA LEU A 91 7.64 -0.74 -10.01
C LEU A 91 6.64 -1.07 -11.11
N ARG A 92 5.46 -0.45 -11.09
CA ARG A 92 4.45 -0.66 -12.13
C ARG A 92 4.99 -0.25 -13.50
N ALA A 93 5.68 0.89 -13.61
CA ALA A 93 6.24 1.37 -14.87
C ALA A 93 7.36 0.48 -15.42
N GLN A 94 8.13 -0.17 -14.54
CA GLN A 94 9.26 -1.02 -14.92
C GLN A 94 8.85 -2.48 -15.24
N GLU A 95 7.81 -2.98 -14.58
CA GLU A 95 7.49 -4.42 -14.59
C GLU A 95 6.23 -4.69 -15.42
N ARG A 96 6.39 -5.44 -16.52
CA ARG A 96 5.30 -5.78 -17.45
C ARG A 96 4.18 -6.56 -16.79
N SER A 97 4.51 -7.48 -15.89
CA SER A 97 3.53 -8.22 -15.10
C SER A 97 2.63 -7.31 -14.26
N LEU A 98 3.13 -6.17 -13.76
CA LEU A 98 2.31 -5.23 -12.99
C LEU A 98 1.52 -4.27 -13.89
N SER A 99 2.07 -3.85 -15.03
CA SER A 99 1.38 -2.94 -15.95
C SER A 99 0.33 -3.61 -16.83
N LEU A 100 0.69 -4.73 -17.46
CA LEU A 100 -0.08 -5.40 -18.51
C LEU A 100 -0.48 -6.83 -18.14
N GLY A 101 0.13 -7.38 -17.09
CA GLY A 101 -0.10 -8.75 -16.65
C GLY A 101 -1.53 -9.06 -16.22
N ASP A 102 -1.93 -10.31 -16.42
CA ASP A 102 -3.17 -10.85 -15.89
C ASP A 102 -3.16 -10.84 -14.36
N ALA A 103 -4.34 -10.75 -13.78
CA ALA A 103 -4.54 -10.80 -12.34
C ALA A 103 -5.39 -12.02 -11.97
N GLU A 104 -4.76 -12.99 -11.32
CA GLU A 104 -5.40 -14.25 -10.95
C GLU A 104 -5.50 -14.37 -9.43
N ALA A 105 -6.72 -14.36 -8.90
CA ALA A 105 -6.95 -14.60 -7.48
C ALA A 105 -6.57 -16.04 -7.11
N ILE A 106 -5.89 -16.20 -5.98
CA ILE A 106 -5.51 -17.52 -5.46
C ILE A 106 -6.12 -17.74 -4.08
N PRO A 107 -6.46 -18.99 -3.70
CA PRO A 107 -6.98 -19.27 -2.37
C PRO A 107 -5.94 -18.96 -1.29
N ALA A 108 -6.34 -18.13 -0.31
CA ALA A 108 -5.49 -17.66 0.79
C ALA A 108 -6.19 -17.64 2.17
N GLY A 109 -7.27 -18.42 2.32
CA GLY A 109 -8.06 -18.46 3.55
C GLY A 109 -8.72 -17.11 3.85
N SER A 110 -8.39 -16.53 5.01
CA SER A 110 -8.89 -15.20 5.42
C SER A 110 -8.10 -14.03 4.83
N ALA A 111 -6.92 -14.29 4.25
CA ALA A 111 -6.17 -13.29 3.51
C ALA A 111 -6.72 -13.18 2.08
N ALA A 112 -6.49 -12.03 1.45
CA ALA A 112 -6.69 -11.87 0.02
C ALA A 112 -5.35 -11.99 -0.69
N ALA A 113 -5.27 -12.86 -1.70
CA ALA A 113 -4.05 -13.00 -2.49
C ALA A 113 -4.36 -13.16 -3.98
N PHE A 114 -3.49 -12.61 -4.81
CA PHE A 114 -3.56 -12.77 -6.25
C PHE A 114 -2.19 -12.66 -6.90
N LEU A 115 -2.05 -13.32 -8.03
CA LEU A 115 -0.86 -13.31 -8.87
C LEU A 115 -1.00 -12.24 -9.95
N ARG A 116 0.13 -11.58 -10.26
CA ARG A 116 0.31 -10.79 -11.48
C ARG A 116 1.29 -11.48 -12.39
N ILE A 117 0.82 -11.91 -13.56
CA ILE A 117 1.54 -12.78 -14.48
C ILE A 117 1.58 -12.15 -15.86
N TRP A 118 2.75 -12.17 -16.49
CA TRP A 118 2.93 -11.81 -17.90
C TRP A 118 3.96 -12.73 -18.52
N ASP A 119 3.89 -12.92 -19.84
CA ASP A 119 4.76 -13.84 -20.55
C ASP A 119 6.24 -13.48 -20.36
N GLN A 120 7.06 -14.50 -20.11
CA GLN A 120 8.51 -14.41 -19.98
C GLN A 120 9.03 -13.33 -19.00
N SER A 121 8.17 -12.88 -18.09
CA SER A 121 8.44 -11.79 -17.15
C SER A 121 8.44 -12.31 -15.71
N LYS A 122 9.06 -11.53 -14.82
CA LYS A 122 9.02 -11.78 -13.38
C LYS A 122 7.57 -11.81 -12.91
N ARG A 123 7.18 -12.80 -12.11
CA ARG A 123 5.83 -12.91 -11.56
C ARG A 123 5.77 -12.18 -10.23
N PHE A 124 4.59 -11.64 -9.92
CA PHE A 124 4.36 -11.01 -8.63
C PHE A 124 3.20 -11.70 -7.92
N LEU A 125 3.30 -11.73 -6.59
CA LEU A 125 2.26 -12.18 -5.68
C LEU A 125 1.94 -11.01 -4.77
N VAL A 126 0.66 -10.64 -4.72
CA VAL A 126 0.13 -9.68 -3.77
C VAL A 126 -0.58 -10.46 -2.68
N VAL A 127 -0.27 -10.21 -1.42
CA VAL A 127 -0.94 -10.81 -0.26
C VAL A 127 -1.36 -9.72 0.70
N LEU A 128 -2.63 -9.70 1.09
CA LEU A 128 -3.26 -8.67 1.91
C LEU A 128 -3.99 -9.31 3.08
N ASN A 129 -3.78 -8.80 4.29
CA ASN A 129 -4.62 -9.05 5.45
C ASN A 129 -5.69 -7.95 5.55
N PRO A 130 -6.95 -8.20 5.16
CA PRO A 130 -8.00 -7.17 5.21
C PRO A 130 -8.49 -6.86 6.64
N GLY A 131 -8.08 -7.66 7.63
CA GLY A 131 -8.59 -7.62 9.00
C GLY A 131 -7.74 -6.81 9.97
N GLU A 132 -8.34 -6.53 11.13
CA GLU A 132 -7.72 -5.86 12.28
C GLU A 132 -6.88 -6.80 13.14
N GLN A 133 -6.99 -8.11 12.92
CA GLN A 133 -6.26 -9.12 13.68
C GLN A 133 -5.04 -9.58 12.90
N PRO A 134 -3.91 -9.85 13.57
CA PRO A 134 -2.76 -10.49 12.93
C PRO A 134 -3.14 -11.88 12.40
N MET A 135 -2.49 -12.28 11.32
CA MET A 135 -2.60 -13.61 10.73
C MET A 135 -1.24 -14.31 10.88
N ASP A 136 -1.15 -15.23 11.84
CA ASP A 136 0.08 -15.98 12.11
C ASP A 136 0.33 -17.14 11.13
N GLU A 137 -0.70 -17.54 10.37
CA GLU A 137 -0.63 -18.62 9.39
C GLU A 137 -1.45 -18.25 8.15
N VAL A 138 -0.77 -17.80 7.08
CA VAL A 138 -1.39 -17.57 5.77
C VAL A 138 -1.08 -18.74 4.84
N THR A 139 -2.09 -19.56 4.56
CA THR A 139 -1.94 -20.70 3.64
C THR A 139 -2.25 -20.28 2.21
N LEU A 140 -1.21 -20.17 1.37
CA LEU A 140 -1.35 -19.91 -0.07
C LEU A 140 -1.43 -21.23 -0.83
N ARG A 141 -2.47 -21.43 -1.65
CA ARG A 141 -2.67 -22.68 -2.43
C ARG A 141 -2.64 -22.40 -3.93
N ASP A 142 -1.45 -22.43 -4.52
CA ASP A 142 -1.29 -22.40 -5.99
C ASP A 142 -0.01 -23.16 -6.39
N PRO A 143 -0.08 -24.08 -7.37
CA PRO A 143 1.06 -24.92 -7.77
C PRO A 143 2.19 -24.14 -8.46
N ARG A 144 1.95 -22.89 -8.88
CA ARG A 144 2.95 -22.03 -9.52
C ARG A 144 3.81 -21.28 -8.51
N LEU A 145 3.45 -21.29 -7.23
CA LEU A 145 4.18 -20.61 -6.19
C LEU A 145 5.45 -21.39 -5.83
N PRO A 146 6.63 -20.72 -5.78
CA PRO A 146 7.83 -21.31 -5.20
C PRO A 146 7.72 -21.37 -3.67
N PRO A 147 8.58 -22.15 -2.98
CA PRO A 147 8.64 -22.15 -1.52
C PRO A 147 9.05 -20.78 -0.94
N GLN A 148 9.86 -20.01 -1.67
CA GLN A 148 10.33 -18.69 -1.26
C GLN A 148 10.14 -17.65 -2.37
N ALA A 149 9.79 -16.43 -1.96
CA ALA A 149 9.69 -15.28 -2.85
C ALA A 149 10.48 -14.08 -2.31
N THR A 150 10.82 -13.14 -3.18
CA THR A 150 11.54 -11.92 -2.80
C THR A 150 10.56 -10.78 -2.51
N LEU A 151 10.64 -10.20 -1.32
CA LEU A 151 9.89 -9.02 -0.90
C LEU A 151 10.34 -7.78 -1.70
N GLN A 152 9.39 -7.19 -2.43
CA GLN A 152 9.60 -5.95 -3.18
C GLN A 152 9.09 -4.73 -2.38
N LEU A 153 7.90 -4.86 -1.79
CA LEU A 153 7.29 -3.82 -0.96
C LEU A 153 6.50 -4.41 0.21
N SER A 154 6.56 -3.72 1.35
CA SER A 154 5.63 -3.88 2.47
C SER A 154 4.92 -2.55 2.71
N THR A 155 3.65 -2.66 3.05
CA THR A 155 2.77 -1.55 3.46
C THR A 155 2.94 -1.17 4.93
N HIS A 156 3.88 -1.79 5.62
CA HIS A 156 4.24 -1.41 6.97
C HIS A 156 5.71 -0.99 7.01
N HIS A 157 5.99 0.00 7.86
CA HIS A 157 7.33 0.52 8.07
C HIS A 157 7.81 0.25 9.51
N PRO A 158 9.08 -0.15 9.72
CA PRO A 158 10.05 -0.54 8.70
C PRO A 158 9.66 -1.87 8.02
N PRO A 159 10.17 -2.13 6.80
CA PRO A 159 9.98 -3.43 6.16
C PRO A 159 10.69 -4.54 6.95
N PRO A 160 10.29 -5.81 6.77
CA PRO A 160 11.03 -6.96 7.27
C PRO A 160 12.52 -6.89 6.91
N PRO A 161 13.43 -7.29 7.81
CA PRO A 161 14.87 -7.21 7.59
C PRO A 161 15.35 -8.17 6.49
N GLU A 162 14.65 -9.29 6.30
CA GLU A 162 14.99 -10.28 5.29
C GLU A 162 14.20 -10.03 4.00
N PRO A 163 14.89 -9.95 2.84
CA PRO A 163 14.22 -9.77 1.56
C PRO A 163 13.60 -11.08 1.04
N HIS A 164 13.92 -12.24 1.63
CA HIS A 164 13.35 -13.52 1.26
C HIS A 164 12.25 -13.92 2.24
N VAL A 165 11.09 -14.26 1.70
CA VAL A 165 9.91 -14.63 2.47
C VAL A 165 9.56 -16.08 2.17
N ASP A 166 9.48 -16.90 3.21
CA ASP A 166 8.95 -18.26 3.14
C ASP A 166 7.43 -18.21 3.01
N LEU A 167 6.90 -18.70 1.88
CA LEU A 167 5.47 -18.71 1.61
C LEU A 167 4.72 -19.78 2.42
N GLY A 168 5.41 -20.77 2.97
CA GLY A 168 4.84 -21.82 3.82
C GLY A 168 4.64 -21.40 5.28
N ALA A 169 5.36 -20.36 5.74
CA ALA A 169 5.29 -19.82 7.10
C ALA A 169 4.95 -18.32 7.11
N LEU A 170 4.13 -17.88 6.15
CA LEU A 170 3.80 -16.48 5.95
C LEU A 170 2.93 -15.94 7.08
N LYS A 171 3.36 -14.81 7.67
CA LYS A 171 2.63 -14.06 8.70
C LYS A 171 2.34 -12.65 8.22
N LEU A 172 1.18 -12.12 8.58
CA LEU A 172 0.75 -10.76 8.25
C LEU A 172 0.25 -10.02 9.48
N ARG A 173 0.68 -8.78 9.65
CA ARG A 173 0.12 -7.85 10.64
C ARG A 173 -1.28 -7.37 10.23
N PRO A 174 -2.05 -6.77 11.15
CA PRO A 174 -3.31 -6.10 10.83
C PRO A 174 -3.15 -5.13 9.66
N PHE A 175 -4.02 -5.20 8.65
CA PHE A 175 -3.95 -4.36 7.45
C PHE A 175 -2.63 -4.41 6.67
N GLU A 176 -1.80 -5.43 6.88
CA GLU A 176 -0.57 -5.59 6.12
C GLU A 176 -0.85 -6.13 4.73
N GLY A 177 -0.28 -5.47 3.74
CA GLY A 177 -0.09 -5.94 2.39
C GLY A 177 1.39 -6.07 2.04
N LEU A 178 1.72 -7.17 1.34
CA LEU A 178 3.04 -7.48 0.81
C LEU A 178 2.97 -7.63 -0.71
N LEU A 179 3.97 -7.08 -1.40
CA LEU A 179 4.27 -7.35 -2.80
C LEU A 179 5.52 -8.22 -2.88
N LEU A 180 5.34 -9.46 -3.30
CA LEU A 180 6.39 -10.45 -3.46
C LEU A 180 6.64 -10.70 -4.94
N SER A 181 7.84 -11.14 -5.29
CA SER A 181 8.21 -11.45 -6.66
C SER A 181 9.00 -12.76 -6.74
N PHE A 182 8.86 -13.45 -7.87
CA PHE A 182 9.53 -14.72 -8.13
C PHE A 182 9.71 -14.94 -9.64
N PRO A 183 10.69 -15.76 -10.06
CA PRO A 183 10.95 -16.00 -11.48
C PRO A 183 9.79 -16.75 -12.14
N SER A 184 9.60 -16.54 -13.45
CA SER A 184 8.81 -17.48 -14.24
C SER A 184 9.59 -18.79 -14.41
N PRO A 185 8.94 -19.97 -14.34
CA PRO A 185 9.55 -21.21 -14.83
C PRO A 185 10.07 -21.03 -16.26
N PRO A 186 11.15 -21.76 -16.61
CA PRO A 186 11.76 -21.74 -17.93
C PRO A 186 10.83 -22.28 -19.02
#